data_AF-R7RYS3-F1
#
_entry.id   AF-R7RYS3-F1
#
_cell.length_a   1.000
_cell.length_b   1.000
_cell.length_c   1.000
_cell.angle_alpha   90.00
_cell.angle_beta   90.00
_cell.angle_gamma   90.00
#
_symmetry.space_group_name_H-M   'P 1'
#
loop_
_entity.id
_entity.type
_entity.pdbx_description
1 polymer ?
#
loop_
_entity_poly.entity_id
_entity_poly.type
_entity_poly.pdbx_seq_one_letter_code
_entity_poly.pdbx_strand_id
1 'polypeptide(L)'
;TFASIRWPMIVQPDTPDDIKVEKIKKFVLSPSHSEGRPNKQRVKDALLRWHPDKFQRVLEKVKPGEVEKVLLGADLVVKHLNAIMEK
;
A
#
# COMPACT_ATOMS: atom_id res chain seq x y z
N THR A 1 -7.84 -10.96 -6.70
CA THR A 1 -8.74 -10.80 -5.53
C THR A 1 -8.03 -9.92 -4.52
N PHE A 2 -8.70 -9.47 -3.47
CA PHE A 2 -8.10 -8.64 -2.42
C PHE A 2 -6.89 -9.31 -1.76
N ALA A 3 -7.04 -10.59 -1.40
CA ALA A 3 -5.97 -11.39 -0.79
C ALA A 3 -4.77 -11.66 -1.72
N SER A 4 -4.92 -11.50 -3.05
CA SER A 4 -3.80 -11.70 -4.00
C SER A 4 -2.95 -10.45 -4.20
N ILE A 5 -3.42 -9.28 -3.74
CA ILE A 5 -2.64 -8.05 -3.79
C ILE A 5 -1.56 -8.12 -2.71
N ARG A 6 -0.32 -7.74 -3.06
CA ARG A 6 0.76 -7.61 -2.07
C ARG A 6 0.73 -6.25 -1.42
N TRP A 7 -0.13 -6.11 -0.42
CA TRP A 7 -0.27 -4.91 0.40
C TRP A 7 1.07 -4.58 1.09
N PRO A 8 1.40 -3.29 1.33
CA PRO A 8 2.68 -2.88 1.91
C PRO A 8 2.64 -3.06 3.43
N MET A 9 2.42 -4.30 3.85
CA MET A 9 2.20 -4.73 5.23
C MET A 9 2.90 -6.09 5.39
N ILE A 10 3.47 -6.33 6.58
CA ILE A 10 4.17 -7.59 6.87
C ILE A 10 3.18 -8.76 6.88
N VAL A 11 2.05 -8.58 7.56
CA VAL A 11 0.91 -9.51 7.54
C VAL A 11 -0.11 -8.94 6.57
N GLN A 12 -0.52 -9.75 5.60
CA GLN A 12 -1.48 -9.32 4.58
C GLN A 12 -2.88 -9.14 5.22
N PRO A 13 -3.61 -8.07 4.87
CA PRO A 13 -4.96 -7.82 5.35
C PRO A 13 -5.98 -8.77 4.73
N ASP A 14 -7.02 -9.12 5.48
CA ASP A 14 -8.19 -9.85 4.97
C ASP A 14 -9.27 -8.89 4.46
N THR A 15 -9.32 -7.68 5.05
CA THR A 15 -10.26 -6.61 4.72
C THR A 15 -9.57 -5.25 4.60
N PRO A 16 -10.17 -4.26 3.92
CA PRO A 16 -9.63 -2.90 3.89
C PRO A 16 -9.43 -2.29 5.28
N ASP A 17 -10.29 -2.64 6.25
CA ASP A 17 -10.20 -2.12 7.62
C ASP A 17 -8.92 -2.55 8.34
N ASP A 18 -8.31 -3.67 7.93
CA ASP A 18 -7.04 -4.14 8.49
C ASP A 18 -5.85 -3.26 8.07
N ILE A 19 -6.03 -2.43 7.03
CA ILE A 19 -5.02 -1.52 6.48
C ILE A 19 -4.93 -0.27 7.37
N LYS A 20 -4.00 -0.33 8.32
CA LYS A 20 -3.73 0.74 9.28
C LYS A 20 -2.37 1.40 9.05
N VAL A 21 -2.27 2.68 9.39
CA VAL A 21 -1.05 3.49 9.18
C VAL A 21 0.16 2.89 9.91
N GLU A 22 -0.02 2.33 11.10
CA GLU A 22 1.07 1.75 11.90
C GLU A 22 1.64 0.51 11.23
N LYS A 23 0.78 -0.31 10.61
CA LYS A 23 1.19 -1.53 9.90
C LYS A 23 1.96 -1.19 8.61
N ILE A 24 1.51 -0.17 7.86
CA ILE A 24 2.23 0.33 6.67
C ILE A 24 3.55 0.97 7.06
N LYS A 25 3.55 1.81 8.10
CA LYS A 25 4.76 2.46 8.61
C LYS A 25 5.80 1.43 9.03
N LYS A 26 5.39 0.39 9.77
CA LYS A 26 6.27 -0.72 10.18
C LYS A 26 6.90 -1.44 8.99
N PHE A 27 6.17 -1.62 7.89
CA PHE A 27 6.68 -2.25 6.68
C PHE A 27 7.65 -1.34 5.92
N VAL A 28 7.21 -0.13 5.53
CA VAL A 28 7.96 0.77 4.65
C VAL A 28 9.21 1.35 5.33
N LEU A 29 9.16 1.57 6.64
CA LEU A 29 10.28 2.10 7.42
C LEU A 29 11.12 1.01 8.09
N SER A 30 10.87 -0.27 7.82
CA SER A 30 11.69 -1.36 8.34
C SER A 30 13.15 -1.17 7.89
N PRO A 31 14.16 -1.34 8.76
CA PRO A 31 15.56 -1.25 8.37
C PRO A 31 15.94 -2.16 7.20
N SER A 32 15.38 -3.37 7.17
CA SER A 32 15.55 -4.39 6.11
C SER A 32 14.79 -4.08 4.81
N HIS A 33 13.89 -3.08 4.83
CA HIS A 33 13.15 -2.68 3.64
C HIS A 33 13.93 -1.63 2.87
N SER A 34 14.41 -1.95 1.67
CA SER A 34 15.17 -1.02 0.82
C SER A 34 16.39 -0.45 1.55
N GLU A 35 17.27 -1.36 1.99
CA GLU A 35 18.51 -1.04 2.71
C GLU A 35 19.32 0.07 2.00
N GLY A 36 19.91 0.98 2.79
CA GLY A 36 20.65 2.14 2.28
C GLY A 36 19.79 3.30 1.75
N ARG A 37 18.47 3.13 1.53
CA ARG A 37 17.60 4.26 1.14
C ARG A 37 17.11 5.06 2.34
N PRO A 38 17.08 6.40 2.29
CA PRO A 38 16.45 7.22 3.32
C PRO A 38 14.96 6.94 3.45
N ASN A 39 14.42 7.01 4.67
CA ASN A 39 12.99 6.78 4.96
C ASN A 39 12.06 7.57 4.05
N LYS A 40 12.34 8.87 3.85
CA LYS A 40 11.55 9.73 2.96
C LYS A 40 11.51 9.21 1.51
N GLN A 41 12.61 8.65 1.01
CA GLN A 41 12.65 8.09 -0.34
C GLN A 41 11.84 6.79 -0.42
N ARG A 42 11.91 5.93 0.61
CA ARG A 42 11.12 4.68 0.66
C ARG A 42 9.62 4.96 0.58
N VAL A 43 9.15 5.97 1.30
CA VAL A 43 7.73 6.36 1.29
C VAL A 43 7.33 6.98 -0.05
N LYS A 44 8.18 7.83 -0.65
CA LYS A 44 7.96 8.34 -2.02
C LYS A 44 7.88 7.22 -3.06
N ASP A 45 8.79 6.24 -2.99
CA ASP A 45 8.80 5.09 -3.90
C ASP A 45 7.54 4.24 -3.73
N ALA A 46 7.05 4.09 -2.50
CA ALA A 46 5.78 3.43 -2.22
C ALA A 46 4.59 4.23 -2.80
N LEU A 47 4.53 5.55 -2.62
CA LEU A 47 3.49 6.39 -3.24
C LEU A 47 3.47 6.26 -4.76
N LEU A 48 4.65 6.26 -5.40
CA LEU A 48 4.77 6.05 -6.84
C LEU A 48 4.33 4.67 -7.30
N ARG A 49 4.36 3.64 -6.44
CA ARG A 49 3.90 2.29 -6.75
C ARG A 49 2.38 2.16 -6.61
N TRP A 50 1.82 2.82 -5.60
CA TRP A 50 0.40 2.78 -5.28
C TRP A 50 -0.41 3.90 -5.94
N HIS A 51 0.23 4.72 -6.79
CA HIS A 51 -0.43 5.76 -7.56
C HIS A 51 -1.56 5.17 -8.45
N PRO A 52 -2.74 5.83 -8.51
CA PRO A 52 -3.89 5.35 -9.28
C PRO A 52 -3.54 4.93 -10.71
N ASP A 53 -2.81 5.76 -11.47
CA ASP A 53 -2.40 5.45 -12.85
C ASP A 53 -1.66 4.11 -13.00
N LYS A 54 -0.81 3.76 -12.04
CA LYS A 54 -0.08 2.48 -12.08
C LYS A 54 -0.92 1.34 -11.57
N PHE A 55 -1.75 1.62 -10.57
CA PHE A 55 -2.59 0.62 -9.93
C PHE A 55 -3.80 0.22 -10.79
N GLN A 56 -4.23 1.07 -11.72
CA GLN A 56 -5.31 0.77 -12.66
C GLN A 56 -5.06 -0.54 -13.45
N ARG A 57 -3.82 -0.78 -13.89
CA ARG A 57 -3.43 -2.04 -14.57
C ARG A 57 -3.57 -3.28 -13.69
N VAL A 58 -3.55 -3.11 -12.37
CA VAL A 58 -3.80 -4.19 -11.40
C VAL A 58 -5.30 -4.40 -11.26
N LEU A 59 -6.09 -3.32 -11.16
CA LEU A 59 -7.54 -3.36 -11.06
C LEU A 59 -8.20 -4.07 -12.26
N GLU A 60 -7.67 -3.88 -13.47
CA GLU A 60 -8.12 -4.59 -14.69
C GLU A 60 -8.03 -6.12 -14.58
N LYS A 61 -7.18 -6.64 -13.68
CA LYS A 61 -6.96 -8.08 -13.45
C LYS A 61 -7.67 -8.58 -12.19
N VAL A 62 -8.34 -7.69 -11.44
CA VAL A 62 -9.09 -8.06 -10.25
C VAL A 62 -10.44 -8.63 -10.66
N LYS A 63 -10.88 -9.70 -9.97
CA LYS A 63 -12.21 -10.27 -10.19
C LYS A 63 -13.27 -9.18 -9.97
N PRO A 64 -14.31 -9.04 -10.81
CA PRO A 64 -15.27 -7.94 -10.72
C PRO A 64 -15.84 -7.69 -9.31
N GLY A 65 -16.23 -8.74 -8.59
CA GLY A 65 -16.78 -8.63 -7.23
C GLY A 65 -15.78 -8.21 -6.14
N GLU A 66 -14.51 -8.05 -6.46
CA GLU A 66 -13.45 -7.67 -5.52
C GLU A 66 -12.82 -6.31 -5.86
N VAL A 67 -13.21 -5.70 -6.99
CA VAL A 67 -12.60 -4.47 -7.51
C VAL A 67 -12.78 -3.33 -6.50
N GLU A 68 -13.99 -3.12 -5.99
CA GLU A 68 -14.28 -2.07 -5.01
C GLU A 68 -13.46 -2.24 -3.73
N LYS A 69 -13.41 -3.47 -3.20
CA LYS A 69 -12.62 -3.80 -2.01
C LYS A 69 -11.13 -3.50 -2.21
N VAL A 70 -10.59 -3.83 -3.38
CA VAL A 70 -9.18 -3.55 -3.74
C VAL A 70 -8.94 -2.05 -3.94
N LEU A 71 -9.88 -1.33 -4.55
CA LEU A 71 -9.79 0.13 -4.74
C LEU A 71 -9.75 0.84 -3.38
N LEU A 72 -10.69 0.52 -2.48
CA LEU A 72 -10.73 1.05 -1.12
C LEU A 72 -9.42 0.79 -0.37
N GLY A 73 -8.87 -0.43 -0.50
CA GLY A 73 -7.59 -0.75 0.13
C GLY A 73 -6.42 0.06 -0.43
N ALA A 74 -6.38 0.28 -1.75
CA ALA A 74 -5.33 1.08 -2.39
C ALA A 74 -5.40 2.56 -1.97
N ASP A 75 -6.61 3.12 -1.90
CA ASP A 75 -6.83 4.49 -1.42
C ASP A 75 -6.37 4.65 0.04
N LEU A 76 -6.68 3.69 0.90
CA LEU A 76 -6.19 3.67 2.28
C LEU A 76 -4.66 3.64 2.34
N VAL A 77 -4.01 2.83 1.50
CA VAL A 77 -2.55 2.79 1.42
C VAL A 77 -1.98 4.15 1.06
N VAL A 78 -2.49 4.79 0.01
CA VAL A 78 -2.01 6.12 -0.44
C VAL A 78 -2.22 7.17 0.66
N LYS A 79 -3.40 7.19 1.28
CA LYS A 79 -3.72 8.08 2.40
C LYS A 79 -2.73 7.93 3.56
N HIS A 80 -2.45 6.69 3.96
CA HIS A 80 -1.53 6.41 5.07
C HIS A 80 -0.08 6.73 4.73
N LEU A 81 0.35 6.49 3.49
CA LEU A 81 1.69 6.87 3.03
C LEU A 81 1.88 8.40 3.04
N ASN A 82 0.87 9.17 2.63
CA ASN A 82 0.90 10.64 2.74
C ASN A 82 0.97 11.10 4.19
N ALA A 83 0.18 10.50 5.09
CA ALA A 83 0.24 10.81 6.52
C ALA A 83 1.60 10.48 7.17
N ILE A 84 2.36 9.53 6.62
CA ILE A 84 3.74 9.24 7.04
C ILE A 84 4.72 10.31 6.53
N MET A 85 4.45 10.92 5.36
CA MET A 85 5.29 11.98 4.77
C MET A 85 5.12 13.36 5.41
N GLU A 86 3.92 13.63 5.94
CA GLU A 86 3.58 14.89 6.60
C GLU A 86 4.12 15.00 8.04
N LYS A 87 4.67 13.89 8.57
CA LYS A 87 5.31 13.81 9.90
C LYS A 87 6.83 13.71 9.78
#